data_AF-A0A7Y7EDQ9-F1
#
_entry.id   AF-A0A7Y7EDQ9-F1
#
_cell.length_a   1.000
_cell.length_b   1.000
_cell.length_c   1.000
_cell.angle_alpha   90.00
_cell.angle_beta   90.00
_cell.angle_gamma   90.00
#
_symmetry.space_group_name_H-M   'P 1'
#
loop_
_entity.id
_entity.type
_entity.pdbx_description
1 polymer ?
#
loop_
_entity_poly.entity_id
_entity_poly.type
_entity_poly.pdbx_seq_one_letter_code
_entity_poly.pdbx_strand_id
1 'polypeptide(L)'
;MFDSREYPKALDETLFEQWLQAGRESKMSYEYMLVVWDDLDADYHPEYVVGRKDFENFPQWGSSSSQSTMIAVYHLYSESRVL
;
A
#
# COMPACT_ATOMS: atom_id res chain seq x y z
N MET A 1 -11.40 -3.38 -5.15
CA MET A 1 -11.06 -1.99 -4.74
C MET A 1 -10.35 -1.25 -5.88
N PHE A 2 -10.16 0.08 -5.80
CA PHE A 2 -9.40 0.87 -6.79
C PHE A 2 -9.90 0.81 -8.25
N ASP A 3 -11.21 0.62 -8.49
CA ASP A 3 -11.83 0.48 -9.82
C ASP A 3 -12.06 1.83 -10.57
N SER A 4 -11.34 2.88 -10.20
CA SER A 4 -11.53 4.22 -10.77
C SER A 4 -10.48 4.52 -11.85
N ARG A 5 -10.82 5.38 -12.82
CA ARG A 5 -9.90 5.85 -13.89
C ARG A 5 -8.61 6.50 -13.38
N GLU A 6 -8.54 6.81 -12.09
CA GLU A 6 -7.39 7.39 -11.42
C GLU A 6 -6.30 6.35 -11.10
N TYR A 7 -6.64 5.06 -11.13
CA TYR A 7 -5.72 3.97 -10.82
C TYR A 7 -5.43 3.13 -12.07
N PRO A 8 -4.18 2.69 -12.27
CA PRO A 8 -3.79 1.94 -13.46
C PRO A 8 -4.45 0.56 -13.55
N LYS A 9 -4.82 -0.05 -12.42
CA LYS A 9 -5.41 -1.37 -12.35
C LYS A 9 -6.38 -1.49 -11.17
N ALA A 10 -7.41 -2.31 -11.30
CA ALA A 10 -8.26 -2.66 -10.16
C ALA A 10 -7.51 -3.63 -9.23
N LEU A 11 -7.51 -3.35 -7.93
CA LEU A 11 -6.94 -4.25 -6.94
C LEU A 11 -8.03 -5.21 -6.45
N ASP A 12 -7.75 -6.51 -6.54
CA ASP A 12 -8.64 -7.55 -6.04
C ASP A 12 -8.81 -7.43 -4.52
N GLU A 13 -10.07 -7.49 -4.06
CA GLU A 13 -10.39 -7.33 -2.64
C GLU A 13 -9.87 -8.50 -1.80
N THR A 14 -9.92 -9.72 -2.33
CA THR A 14 -9.40 -10.92 -1.66
C THR A 14 -7.88 -10.81 -1.48
N LEU A 15 -7.16 -10.31 -2.49
CA LEU A 15 -5.72 -10.06 -2.41
C LEU A 15 -5.40 -8.99 -1.35
N PHE A 16 -6.18 -7.91 -1.32
CA PHE A 16 -6.03 -6.86 -0.33
C PHE A 16 -6.26 -7.36 1.12
N GLU A 17 -7.29 -8.17 1.34
CA GLU A 17 -7.55 -8.79 2.64
C GLU A 17 -6.41 -9.72 3.08
N GLN A 18 -5.84 -10.50 2.16
CA GLN A 18 -4.67 -11.33 2.44
C GLN A 18 -3.48 -10.49 2.88
N TRP A 19 -3.26 -9.32 2.27
CA TRP A 19 -2.18 -8.43 2.68
C TRP A 19 -2.41 -7.82 4.07
N LEU A 20 -3.63 -7.40 4.38
CA LEU A 20 -3.97 -6.91 5.72
C LEU A 20 -3.74 -7.99 6.77
N GLN A 21 -4.21 -9.21 6.50
CA GLN A 21 -4.03 -10.35 7.38
C GLN A 21 -2.55 -10.67 7.58
N ALA A 22 -1.77 -10.76 6.50
CA ALA A 22 -0.33 -11.04 6.57
C ALA A 22 0.44 -9.97 7.36
N GLY A 23 0.06 -8.69 7.24
CA GLY A 23 0.64 -7.61 8.03
C GLY A 23 0.37 -7.75 9.53
N ARG A 24 -0.86 -8.16 9.90
CA ARG A 24 -1.27 -8.39 11.30
C ARG A 24 -0.63 -9.64 11.91
N GLU A 25 -0.50 -10.70 11.13
CA GLU A 25 0.09 -11.97 11.56
C GLU A 25 1.62 -11.92 11.58
N SER A 26 2.22 -10.86 11.03
CA SER A 26 3.66 -10.67 11.04
C SER A 26 4.20 -10.58 12.48
N LYS A 27 5.38 -11.16 12.69
CA LYS A 27 6.07 -11.09 13.99
C LYS A 27 6.56 -9.68 14.32
N MET A 28 6.67 -8.81 13.32
CA MET A 28 7.00 -7.40 13.50
C MET A 28 5.72 -6.61 13.71
N SER A 29 5.75 -5.67 14.66
CA SER A 29 4.61 -4.82 15.03
C SER A 29 4.41 -3.70 14.01
N TYR A 30 4.06 -4.07 12.78
CA TYR A 30 3.68 -3.11 11.74
C TYR A 30 2.36 -2.44 12.11
N GLU A 31 2.29 -1.12 11.94
CA GLU A 31 1.10 -0.31 12.24
C GLU A 31 0.33 0.01 10.96
N TYR A 32 1.03 0.11 9.83
CA TYR A 32 0.45 0.49 8.54
C TYR A 32 0.84 -0.50 7.42
N MET A 33 -0.05 -0.59 6.45
CA MET A 33 0.17 -1.24 5.16
C MET A 33 0.05 -0.19 4.06
N LEU A 34 1.09 -0.06 3.26
CA LEU A 34 1.17 0.80 2.09
C LEU A 34 0.82 -0.05 0.87
N VAL A 35 -0.08 0.47 0.03
CA VAL A 35 -0.32 -0.10 -1.30
C VAL A 35 0.56 0.67 -2.27
N VAL A 36 1.56 0.00 -2.81
CA VAL A 36 2.54 0.58 -3.72
C VAL A 36 2.31 0.02 -5.12
N TRP A 37 2.26 0.91 -6.11
CA TRP A 37 2.25 0.55 -7.52
C TRP A 37 3.68 0.45 -8.01
N ASP A 38 4.02 -0.69 -8.62
CA ASP A 38 5.27 -0.85 -9.34
C ASP A 38 5.03 -0.68 -10.84
N ASP A 39 5.69 0.31 -11.45
CA ASP A 39 5.57 0.62 -12.87
C ASP A 39 6.30 -0.40 -13.76
N LEU A 40 7.32 -1.08 -13.23
CA LEU A 40 8.07 -2.09 -13.99
C LEU A 40 7.29 -3.40 -14.10
N ASP A 41 6.72 -3.87 -13.00
CA ASP A 41 5.89 -5.09 -12.96
C ASP A 41 4.44 -4.81 -13.40
N ALA A 42 4.04 -3.53 -13.41
CA ALA A 42 2.68 -3.07 -13.64
C ALA A 42 1.68 -3.77 -12.69
N ASP A 43 2.07 -3.87 -11.42
CA ASP A 43 1.30 -4.54 -10.38
C ASP A 43 1.40 -3.83 -9.02
N TYR A 44 0.49 -4.21 -8.11
CA TYR A 44 0.43 -3.67 -6.76
C TYR A 44 1.15 -4.60 -5.80
N HIS A 45 1.86 -4.03 -4.85
CA HIS A 45 2.43 -4.79 -3.75
C HIS A 45 2.19 -4.10 -2.39
N PRO A 46 2.10 -4.89 -1.31
CA PRO A 46 2.00 -4.37 0.03
C PRO A 46 3.39 -4.08 0.59
N GLU A 47 3.57 -2.92 1.18
CA GLU A 47 4.73 -2.59 2.01
C GLU A 47 4.26 -2.36 3.44
N TYR A 48 4.96 -2.93 4.42
CA TYR A 48 4.55 -2.86 5.83
C TYR A 48 5.49 -1.98 6.62
N VAL A 49 4.94 -1.04 7.39
CA VAL A 49 5.75 -0.11 8.17
C VAL A 49 5.22 0.08 9.59
N VAL A 50 6.13 0.41 10.49
CA VAL A 50 5.84 0.57 11.92
C VAL A 50 5.30 1.97 12.23
N GLY A 51 5.67 2.98 11.45
CA GLY A 51 5.21 4.35 11.70
C GLY A 51 5.13 5.20 10.45
N ARG A 52 4.50 6.37 10.59
CA ARG A 52 4.34 7.34 9.50
C ARG A 52 5.65 7.93 8.99
N LYS A 53 6.71 7.90 9.81
CA LYS A 53 8.06 8.35 9.39
C LYS A 53 8.59 7.50 8.24
N ASP A 54 8.22 6.22 8.19
CA ASP A 54 8.61 5.33 7.12
C ASP A 54 7.94 5.67 5.78
N PHE A 55 6.84 6.46 5.79
CA PHE A 55 6.20 6.91 4.55
C PHE A 55 7.11 7.81 3.71
N GLU A 56 8.06 8.52 4.35
CA GLU A 56 9.03 9.37 3.66
C GLU A 56 9.98 8.57 2.77
N ASN A 57 10.11 7.26 3.01
CA ASN A 57 10.91 6.37 2.17
C ASN A 57 10.20 6.01 0.84
N PHE A 58 8.90 6.28 0.73
CA PHE A 58 8.10 5.93 -0.44
C PHE A 58 7.61 7.19 -1.16
N PRO A 59 8.02 7.41 -2.42
CA PRO A 59 7.53 8.53 -3.19
C PRO A 59 6.02 8.40 -3.43
N GLN A 60 5.31 9.51 -3.32
CA GLN A 60 3.85 9.56 -3.49
C GLN A 60 3.46 9.65 -4.97
N TRP A 61 2.28 9.10 -5.29
CA TRP A 61 1.70 9.17 -6.64
C TRP A 61 1.62 10.60 -7.15
N GLY A 62 2.23 10.86 -8.31
CA GLY A 62 2.27 12.16 -8.95
C GLY A 62 3.40 13.11 -8.52
N SER A 63 4.26 12.74 -7.56
CA SER A 63 5.35 13.62 -7.10
C SER A 63 6.73 13.35 -7.73
N SER A 64 7.02 12.12 -8.19
CA SER A 64 8.33 11.76 -8.76
C SER A 64 8.25 10.65 -9.80
N SER A 65 9.18 10.65 -10.76
CA SER A 65 9.43 9.57 -11.74
C SER A 65 10.09 8.35 -11.10
N SER A 66 9.55 7.88 -9.98
CA SER A 66 10.04 6.68 -9.30
C SER A 66 9.33 5.45 -9.84
N GLN A 67 10.09 4.37 -10.00
CA GLN A 67 9.59 3.09 -10.52
C GLN A 67 8.51 2.47 -9.61
N SER A 68 8.57 2.74 -8.31
CA SER A 68 7.58 2.29 -7.35
C SER A 68 7.02 3.50 -6.61
N THR A 69 5.70 3.56 -6.48
CA THR A 69 5.00 4.74 -6.01
C THR A 69 3.84 4.38 -5.08
N MET A 70 3.75 5.05 -3.94
CA MET A 70 2.69 4.80 -2.95
C MET A 70 1.36 5.39 -3.42
N ILE A 71 0.33 4.55 -3.46
CA ILE A 71 -1.02 4.86 -3.95
C ILE A 71 -2.00 5.07 -2.79
N ALA A 72 -1.88 4.26 -1.74
CA ALA A 72 -2.76 4.34 -0.58
C ALA A 72 -2.07 3.82 0.67
N VAL A 73 -2.58 4.25 1.84
CA VAL A 73 -2.08 3.79 3.14
C VAL A 73 -3.25 3.35 4.00
N TYR A 74 -3.12 2.19 4.64
CA TYR A 74 -4.12 1.62 5.54
C TYR A 74 -3.53 1.36 6.92
N HIS A 75 -4.29 1.66 7.96
CA HIS A 75 -3.94 1.25 9.32
C HIS A 75 -4.31 -0.22 9.53
N LEU A 76 -3.34 -1.05 9.91
CA LEU A 76 -3.53 -2.50 9.99
C LEU A 76 -4.59 -2.88 11.04
N TYR A 77 -4.69 -2.17 12.16
CA TYR A 77 -5.63 -2.54 13.23
C TYR A 77 -7.02 -1.91 13.10
N SER A 78 -7.13 -0.80 12.38
CA SER A 78 -8.41 -0.06 12.25
C SER A 78 -9.03 -0.20 10.87
N GLU A 79 -8.34 -0.84 9.93
CA GLU A 79 -8.78 -1.04 8.53
C GLU A 79 -9.12 0.27 7.81
N SER A 80 -8.70 1.37 8.41
CA SER A 80 -9.06 2.71 7.99
C SER A 80 -8.00 3.21 7.03
N ARG A 81 -8.45 3.75 5.90
CA ARG A 81 -7.58 4.44 4.96
C ARG A 81 -7.07 5.74 5.59
N VAL A 82 -5.76 5.92 5.59
CA VAL A 82 -5.06 7.07 6.15
C VAL A 82 -4.75 8.10 5.05
N LEU A 83 -4.46 7.61 3.83
CA LEU A 83 -4.09 8.39 2.64
C LEU A 83 -4.60 7.69 1.38
#